data_AF-A0A8T1RJY2-F1
#
_entry.id   AF-A0A8T1RJY2-F1
#
_cell.length_a   1.000
_cell.length_b   1.000
_cell.length_c   1.000
_cell.angle_alpha   90.00
_cell.angle_beta   90.00
_cell.angle_gamma   90.00
#
_symmetry.space_group_name_H-M   'P 1'
#
loop_
_entity.id
_entity.type
_entity.pdbx_description
1 polymer ?
#
loop_
_entity_poly.entity_id
_entity_poly.type
_entity_poly.pdbx_seq_one_letter_code
_entity_poly.pdbx_strand_id
1 'polypeptide(L)'
;MGPRNIAECALVEMEDVRQAKAVLSEISQFPFMMSGMPRPVRARPAQVEMFDERPIKPGRRIQCRWLEENDPDFEIAREMKRLTNKHAAEAAFLQKKQLQEEEKLAKQQLDTLKGNYKKYEMVDSIMADGTARRLARHYNLRVAED
;
A
#
# COMPACT_ATOMS: atom_id res chain seq x y z
N MET A 1 16.90 -14.56 -11.30
CA MET A 1 16.12 -13.78 -10.31
C MET A 1 14.65 -13.99 -10.66
N GLY A 2 14.01 -14.99 -10.02
CA GLY A 2 12.62 -15.34 -10.31
C GLY A 2 11.63 -14.26 -9.84
N PRO A 3 10.36 -14.35 -10.25
CA PRO A 3 9.35 -13.36 -9.91
C PRO A 3 9.20 -13.29 -8.39
N ARG A 4 9.42 -12.10 -7.83
CA ARG A 4 9.09 -11.84 -6.43
C ARG A 4 7.58 -11.61 -6.40
N ASN A 5 6.83 -12.46 -5.69
CA ASN A 5 5.43 -12.25 -5.35
C ASN A 5 5.28 -10.95 -4.52
N ILE A 6 5.39 -9.80 -5.17
CA ILE A 6 5.12 -8.48 -4.61
C ILE A 6 3.79 -8.09 -5.23
N ALA A 7 2.79 -7.79 -4.41
CA ALA A 7 1.41 -7.51 -4.83
C ALA A 7 1.37 -6.71 -6.15
N GLU A 8 1.06 -7.43 -7.22
CA GLU A 8 0.85 -6.92 -8.56
C GLU A 8 -0.39 -6.03 -8.50
N CYS A 9 -0.27 -4.80 -8.98
CA CYS A 9 -1.42 -3.93 -9.11
C CYS A 9 -2.53 -4.68 -9.87
N ALA A 10 -3.75 -4.66 -9.36
CA ALA A 10 -4.88 -5.25 -10.07
C ALA A 10 -5.47 -4.23 -11.04
N LEU A 11 -5.82 -4.68 -12.25
CA LEU A 11 -6.71 -3.94 -13.13
C LEU A 11 -8.15 -4.24 -12.69
N VAL A 12 -8.93 -3.20 -12.45
CA VAL A 12 -10.37 -3.31 -12.20
C VAL A 12 -11.09 -2.54 -13.30
N GLU A 13 -11.83 -3.27 -14.12
CA GLU A 13 -12.64 -2.70 -15.20
C GLU A 13 -14.04 -2.42 -14.67
N MET A 14 -14.57 -1.25 -14.99
CA MET A 14 -15.94 -0.84 -14.68
C MET A 14 -16.73 -0.78 -15.97
N GLU A 15 -18.05 -0.93 -15.89
CA GLU A 15 -18.93 -0.84 -17.05
C GLU A 15 -18.87 0.55 -17.69
N ASP A 16 -18.85 1.60 -16.86
CA ASP A 16 -18.86 2.99 -17.30
C ASP A 16 -17.73 3.84 -16.72
N VAL A 17 -17.31 4.86 -17.49
CA VAL A 17 -16.36 5.89 -17.03
C VAL A 17 -16.85 6.63 -15.78
N ARG A 18 -18.18 6.80 -15.64
CA ARG A 18 -18.78 7.46 -14.47
C ARG A 18 -18.57 6.63 -13.20
N GLN A 19 -18.78 5.31 -13.29
CA GLN A 19 -18.54 4.38 -12.18
C GLN A 19 -17.06 4.37 -11.79
N ALA A 20 -16.15 4.29 -12.76
CA ALA A 20 -14.71 4.34 -12.49
C ALA A 20 -14.28 5.62 -11.75
N LYS A 21 -14.82 6.78 -12.15
CA LYS A 21 -14.54 8.06 -11.48
C LYS A 21 -15.12 8.11 -10.06
N ALA A 22 -16.32 7.56 -9.85
CA ALA A 22 -16.94 7.51 -8.53
C ALA A 22 -16.10 6.66 -7.56
N VAL A 23 -15.69 5.47 -7.98
CA VAL A 23 -14.83 4.57 -7.19
C VAL A 23 -13.48 5.23 -6.86
N LEU A 24 -12.85 5.91 -7.83
CA LEU A 24 -11.61 6.65 -7.58
C LEU A 24 -11.81 7.75 -6.54
N SER A 25 -12.93 8.49 -6.63
CA SER A 25 -13.26 9.54 -5.67
C SER A 25 -13.46 8.97 -4.27
N GLU A 26 -14.23 7.89 -4.12
CA GLU A 26 -14.47 7.26 -2.82
C GLU A 26 -13.18 6.73 -2.19
N ILE A 27 -12.36 5.97 -2.93
CA ILE A 27 -11.10 5.41 -2.42
C ILE A 27 -10.11 6.53 -2.03
N SER A 28 -10.17 7.67 -2.71
CA SER A 28 -9.30 8.82 -2.38
C SER A 28 -9.73 9.56 -1.11
N GLN A 29 -11.02 9.55 -0.79
CA GLN A 29 -11.59 10.29 0.34
C GLN A 29 -11.70 9.41 1.60
N PHE A 30 -11.98 8.12 1.43
CA PHE A 30 -12.25 7.19 2.50
C PHE A 30 -11.32 5.98 2.43
N PRO A 31 -10.72 5.54 3.56
CA PRO A 31 -9.90 4.35 3.58
C PRO A 31 -10.70 3.10 3.17
N PHE A 32 -10.48 2.63 1.95
CA PHE A 32 -11.02 1.37 1.49
C PHE A 32 -10.06 0.24 1.84
N MET A 33 -10.47 -0.67 2.72
CA MET A 33 -9.66 -1.79 3.18
C MET A 33 -10.13 -3.08 2.54
N MET A 34 -9.20 -3.83 1.95
CA MET A 34 -9.43 -5.21 1.54
C MET A 34 -9.01 -6.14 2.68
N SER A 35 -9.74 -7.24 2.86
CA SER A 35 -9.56 -8.27 3.90
C SER A 35 -8.15 -8.39 4.50
N GLY A 36 -8.09 -8.56 5.82
CA GLY A 36 -6.85 -8.84 6.56
C GLY A 36 -6.32 -7.63 7.31
N MET A 37 -5.01 -7.35 7.16
CA MET A 37 -4.39 -6.18 7.80
C MET A 37 -4.96 -4.89 7.20
N PRO A 38 -5.28 -3.86 8.02
CA PRO A 38 -5.93 -2.63 7.58
C PRO A 38 -4.98 -1.76 6.74
N ARG A 39 -4.76 -2.15 5.48
CA ARG A 39 -3.96 -1.45 4.50
C ARG A 39 -4.90 -0.80 3.48
N PRO A 40 -5.07 0.53 3.51
CA PRO A 40 -5.93 1.22 2.56
C PRO A 40 -5.45 0.98 1.12
N VAL A 41 -6.38 0.59 0.26
CA VAL A 41 -6.17 0.45 -1.18
C VAL A 41 -5.92 1.84 -1.77
N ARG A 42 -5.00 1.91 -2.73
CA ARG A 42 -4.79 3.09 -3.56
C ARG A 42 -5.23 2.77 -4.98
N ALA A 43 -6.03 3.65 -5.57
CA ALA A 43 -6.52 3.49 -6.93
C ALA A 43 -6.03 4.65 -7.81
N ARG A 44 -5.77 4.35 -9.08
CA ARG A 44 -5.43 5.34 -10.12
C ARG A 44 -6.09 4.95 -11.44
N PRO A 45 -6.45 5.91 -12.31
CA PRO A 45 -6.90 5.59 -13.65
C PRO A 45 -5.88 4.72 -14.38
N ALA A 46 -6.34 3.64 -15.01
CA ALA A 46 -5.50 2.82 -15.87
C ALA A 46 -5.04 3.66 -17.06
N GLN A 47 -3.74 3.63 -17.35
CA GLN A 47 -3.17 4.23 -18.55
C GLN A 47 -2.61 3.13 -19.43
N VAL A 48 -2.64 3.34 -20.75
CA VAL A 48 -2.04 2.41 -21.72
C VAL A 48 -0.56 2.18 -21.38
N GLU A 49 0.09 3.18 -20.77
CA GLU A 49 1.47 3.13 -20.31
C GLU A 49 1.73 2.24 -19.09
N MET A 50 0.72 1.58 -18.54
CA MET A 50 0.85 0.67 -17.40
C MET A 50 0.91 -0.80 -17.80
N PHE A 51 0.58 -1.14 -19.04
CA PHE A 51 0.52 -2.51 -19.54
C PHE A 51 1.76 -2.85 -20.38
N ASP A 52 2.22 -4.10 -20.31
CA ASP A 52 3.39 -4.58 -21.06
C ASP A 52 3.06 -4.90 -22.53
N GLU A 53 1.84 -5.36 -22.79
CA GLU A 53 1.35 -5.60 -24.14
C GLU A 53 0.99 -4.27 -24.80
N ARG A 54 1.95 -3.67 -25.49
CA ARG A 54 1.73 -2.50 -26.33
C ARG A 54 2.05 -2.82 -27.77
N PRO A 55 1.15 -2.52 -28.72
CA PRO A 55 1.56 -2.45 -30.10
C PRO A 55 2.65 -1.38 -30.23
N ILE A 56 3.65 -1.66 -31.08
CA ILE A 56 4.73 -0.72 -31.38
C ILE A 56 4.09 0.59 -31.85
N LYS A 57 4.51 1.73 -31.24
CA LYS A 57 4.04 3.05 -31.69
C LYS A 57 4.23 3.17 -33.20
N PRO A 58 3.18 3.47 -33.99
CA PRO A 58 3.29 3.57 -35.44
C PRO A 58 4.43 4.51 -35.85
N GLY A 59 5.31 4.06 -36.73
CA GLY A 59 6.47 4.84 -37.20
C GLY A 59 7.71 4.81 -36.29
N ARG A 60 7.65 4.20 -35.10
CA ARG A 60 8.83 4.07 -34.23
C ARG A 60 9.75 2.95 -34.72
N ARG A 61 10.94 3.30 -35.20
CA ARG A 61 12.02 2.34 -35.50
C ARG A 61 13.06 2.41 -34.39
N ILE A 62 13.15 1.36 -33.56
CA ILE A 62 14.21 1.25 -32.55
C ILE A 62 15.45 0.68 -33.25
N GLN A 63 16.54 1.43 -33.23
CA GLN A 63 17.84 0.95 -33.67
C GLN A 63 18.73 0.82 -32.44
N CYS A 64 19.28 -0.38 -32.23
CA CYS A 64 20.22 -0.65 -31.16
C CYS A 64 21.60 -0.83 -31.79
N ARG A 65 22.60 -0.11 -31.28
CA ARG A 65 24.02 -0.30 -31.63
C ARG A 65 24.85 -0.39 -30.36
N TRP A 66 25.87 -1.22 -30.37
CA TRP A 66 26.92 -1.18 -29.37
C TRP A 66 27.86 -0.01 -29.69
N LEU A 67 28.30 0.71 -28.66
CA LEU A 67 29.23 1.81 -28.80
C LEU A 67 30.63 1.32 -28.45
N GLU A 68 31.56 1.58 -29.35
CA GLU A 68 33.00 1.40 -29.11
C GLU A 68 33.57 2.61 -28.36
N GLU A 69 34.71 2.45 -27.69
CA GLU A 69 35.35 3.53 -26.91
C GLU A 69 35.69 4.77 -27.74
N ASN A 70 35.92 4.59 -29.05
CA ASN A 70 36.24 5.68 -29.98
C ASN A 70 35.00 6.44 -30.50
N ASP A 71 33.78 6.00 -30.17
CA ASP A 71 32.55 6.67 -30.61
C ASP A 71 32.35 7.99 -29.83
N PRO A 72 32.02 9.12 -30.49
CA PRO A 72 31.84 10.41 -29.82
C PRO A 72 30.76 10.38 -28.72
N ASP A 73 29.78 9.47 -28.82
CA ASP A 73 28.70 9.34 -27.84
C ASP A 73 29.06 8.39 -26.67
N PHE A 74 30.21 7.72 -26.71
CA PHE A 74 30.59 6.71 -25.72
C PHE A 74 30.62 7.26 -24.29
N GLU A 75 31.21 8.45 -24.12
CA GLU A 75 31.29 9.14 -22.82
C GLU A 75 29.92 9.49 -22.25
N ILE A 76 29.00 9.97 -23.10
CA ILE A 76 27.63 10.30 -22.72
C ILE A 76 26.90 9.02 -22.28
N ALA A 77 27.01 7.95 -23.06
CA ALA A 77 26.41 6.66 -22.75
C ALA A 77 26.95 6.08 -21.44
N ARG A 78 28.25 6.24 -21.18
CA ARG A 78 28.90 5.81 -19.92
C ARG A 78 28.35 6.56 -18.71
N GLU A 79 28.21 7.88 -18.80
CA GLU A 79 27.62 8.69 -17.73
C GLU A 79 26.14 8.37 -17.52
N MET A 80 25.35 8.19 -18.59
CA MET A 80 23.96 7.75 -18.48
C MET A 80 23.84 6.38 -17.79
N LYS A 81 24.72 5.43 -18.12
CA LYS A 81 24.77 4.11 -17.46
C LYS A 81 25.09 4.25 -15.97
N ARG A 82 26.09 5.08 -15.62
CA ARG A 82 26.47 5.35 -14.23
C ARG A 82 25.30 5.96 -13.45
N LEU A 83 24.63 6.96 -14.03
CA LEU A 83 23.48 7.62 -13.42
C LEU A 83 22.31 6.64 -13.21
N THR A 84 22.01 5.83 -14.22
CA THR A 84 20.95 4.81 -14.15
C THR A 84 21.24 3.79 -13.04
N ASN A 85 22.49 3.33 -12.93
CA ASN A 85 22.90 2.42 -11.85
C ASN A 85 22.78 3.07 -10.47
N LYS A 86 23.14 4.35 -10.34
CA LYS A 86 22.98 5.11 -9.10
C LYS A 86 21.51 5.22 -8.71
N HIS A 87 20.64 5.62 -9.63
CA HIS A 87 19.20 5.70 -9.37
C HIS A 87 18.60 4.34 -9.02
N ALA A 88 19.03 3.26 -9.67
CA ALA A 88 18.59 1.91 -9.33
C ALA A 88 19.00 1.52 -7.90
N ALA A 89 20.23 1.85 -7.47
CA ALA A 89 20.70 1.61 -6.11
C ALA A 89 19.93 2.44 -5.07
N GLU A 90 19.68 3.72 -5.36
CA GLU A 90 18.89 4.61 -4.51
C GLU A 90 17.44 4.13 -4.37
N ALA A 91 16.80 3.73 -5.48
CA ALA A 91 15.46 3.17 -5.47
C ALA A 91 15.38 1.87 -4.67
N ALA A 92 16.35 0.96 -4.83
CA ALA A 92 16.42 -0.28 -4.06
C ALA A 92 16.62 -0.02 -2.56
N PHE A 93 17.42 0.98 -2.21
CA PHE A 93 17.60 1.41 -0.82
C PHE A 93 16.30 1.96 -0.23
N LEU A 94 15.60 2.84 -0.94
CA LEU A 94 14.33 3.41 -0.51
C LEU A 94 13.25 2.33 -0.34
N GLN A 95 13.14 1.40 -1.27
CA GLN A 95 12.22 0.26 -1.16
C GLN A 95 12.49 -0.57 0.09
N LYS A 96 13.76 -0.84 0.39
CA LYS A 96 14.15 -1.56 1.61
C LYS A 96 13.75 -0.79 2.86
N LYS A 97 13.92 0.53 2.88
CA LYS A 97 13.53 1.38 4.02
C LYS A 97 12.01 1.40 4.22
N GLN A 98 11.25 1.57 3.14
CA GLN A 98 9.79 1.50 3.18
C GLN A 98 9.30 0.15 3.72
N LEU A 99 9.89 -0.96 3.29
CA LEU A 99 9.53 -2.28 3.79
C LEU A 99 9.76 -2.40 5.31
N GLN A 100 10.89 -1.91 5.82
CA GLN A 100 11.19 -1.91 7.26
C GLN A 100 10.20 -1.08 8.07
N GLU A 101 9.79 0.08 7.54
CA GLU A 101 8.79 0.94 8.17
C GLU A 101 7.40 0.28 8.18
N GLU A 102 7.02 -0.35 7.08
CA GLU A 102 5.77 -1.11 6.93
C GLU A 102 5.69 -2.30 7.90
N GLU A 103 6.79 -3.05 8.07
CA GLU A 103 6.87 -4.15 9.04
C GLU A 103 6.74 -3.65 10.49
N LYS A 104 7.41 -2.54 10.81
CA LYS A 104 7.33 -1.91 12.13
C LYS A 104 5.91 -1.42 12.41
N LEU A 105 5.27 -0.77 11.44
CA LEU A 105 3.90 -0.28 11.55
C LEU A 105 2.92 -1.45 11.76
N ALA A 106 3.05 -2.52 10.98
CA ALA A 106 2.21 -3.71 11.13
C ALA A 106 2.31 -4.32 12.53
N LYS A 107 3.52 -4.38 13.10
CA LYS A 107 3.72 -4.86 14.48
C LYS A 107 3.02 -3.95 15.50
N GLN A 108 3.19 -2.65 15.39
CA GLN A 108 2.55 -1.68 16.28
C GLN A 108 1.02 -1.77 16.22
N GLN A 109 0.45 -1.93 15.02
CA GLN A 109 -0.99 -2.10 14.83
C GLN A 109 -1.50 -3.39 15.48
N LEU A 110 -0.78 -4.51 15.32
CA LEU A 110 -1.14 -5.78 15.92
C LEU A 110 -1.11 -5.72 17.47
N ASP A 111 -0.08 -5.12 18.04
CA ASP A 111 0.04 -4.97 19.49
C ASP A 111 -1.07 -4.07 20.04
N THR A 112 -1.40 -2.99 19.32
CA THR A 112 -2.53 -2.10 19.65
C THR A 112 -3.87 -2.85 19.59
N LEU A 113 -4.10 -3.65 18.55
CA LEU A 113 -5.32 -4.44 18.39
C LEU A 113 -5.51 -5.41 19.56
N LYS A 114 -4.45 -6.15 19.94
CA LYS A 114 -4.47 -7.05 21.10
C LYS A 114 -4.77 -6.30 22.40
N GLY A 115 -4.15 -5.13 22.58
CA GLY A 115 -4.40 -4.28 23.74
C GLY A 115 -5.86 -3.82 23.81
N ASN A 116 -6.43 -3.40 22.68
CA ASN A 116 -7.83 -2.99 22.62
C ASN A 116 -8.78 -4.16 22.90
N TYR A 117 -8.53 -5.34 22.33
CA TYR A 117 -9.34 -6.52 22.58
C TYR A 117 -9.38 -6.88 24.07
N LYS A 118 -8.21 -6.90 24.74
CA LYS A 118 -8.12 -7.15 26.19
C LYS A 118 -8.90 -6.12 27.01
N LYS A 119 -8.90 -4.85 26.60
CA LYS A 119 -9.69 -3.80 27.27
C LYS A 119 -11.18 -4.07 27.14
N TYR A 120 -11.65 -4.42 25.95
CA TYR A 120 -13.06 -4.74 25.73
C TYR A 120 -13.50 -5.99 26.49
N GLU A 121 -12.69 -7.05 26.48
CA GLU A 121 -12.93 -8.28 27.25
C GLU A 121 -13.00 -8.00 28.77
N MET A 122 -12.12 -7.14 29.28
CA MET A 122 -12.15 -6.70 30.68
C MET A 122 -13.43 -5.92 31.00
N VAL A 123 -13.87 -5.00 30.14
CA VAL A 123 -15.12 -4.26 30.35
C VAL A 123 -16.31 -5.22 30.33
N ASP A 124 -16.37 -6.13 29.37
CA ASP A 124 -17.46 -7.09 29.21
C ASP A 124 -17.55 -8.03 30.42
N SER A 125 -16.42 -8.56 30.89
CA SER A 125 -16.37 -9.39 32.11
C SER A 125 -16.83 -8.64 33.37
N ILE A 126 -16.44 -7.37 33.56
CA ILE A 126 -16.87 -6.54 34.71
C ILE A 126 -18.37 -6.19 34.65
N MET A 127 -18.95 -6.12 33.45
CA MET A 127 -20.40 -5.95 33.27
C MET A 127 -21.15 -7.26 33.56
N ALA A 128 -20.64 -8.39 33.07
CA ALA A 128 -21.23 -9.72 33.22
C ALA A 128 -21.21 -10.24 34.67
N ASP A 129 -20.09 -10.07 35.40
CA ASP A 129 -19.90 -10.57 36.77
C ASP A 129 -20.63 -9.73 37.85
N GLY A 130 -21.31 -8.65 37.43
CA GLY A 130 -22.06 -7.73 38.28
C GLY A 130 -21.19 -6.76 39.08
N THR A 131 -19.88 -6.73 38.87
CA THR A 131 -18.95 -5.80 39.53
C THR A 131 -19.29 -4.36 39.20
N ALA A 132 -19.60 -4.05 37.93
CA ALA A 132 -20.07 -2.72 37.53
C ALA A 132 -21.32 -2.28 38.31
N ARG A 133 -22.33 -3.17 38.45
CA ARG A 133 -23.57 -2.89 39.19
C ARG A 133 -23.32 -2.69 40.70
N ARG A 134 -22.42 -3.48 41.30
CA ARG A 134 -22.02 -3.32 42.71
C ARG A 134 -21.36 -1.97 42.95
N LEU A 135 -20.41 -1.59 42.09
CA LEU A 135 -19.72 -0.30 42.18
C LEU A 135 -20.69 0.88 41.99
N ALA A 136 -21.59 0.79 41.00
CA ALA A 136 -22.55 1.86 40.76
C ALA A 136 -23.49 2.10 41.95
N ARG A 137 -23.95 1.04 42.64
CA ARG A 137 -24.70 1.17 43.89
C ARG A 137 -23.89 1.86 44.99
N HIS A 138 -22.60 1.55 45.12
CA HIS A 138 -21.74 2.16 46.14
C HIS A 138 -21.54 3.66 45.91
N TYR A 139 -21.44 4.08 44.65
CA TYR A 139 -21.24 5.48 44.26
C TYR A 139 -22.54 6.23 43.91
N ASN A 140 -23.72 5.63 44.13
CA ASN A 140 -25.03 6.19 43.75
C ASN A 140 -25.12 6.62 42.27
N LEU A 141 -24.46 5.88 41.38
CA LEU A 141 -24.48 6.10 39.94
C LEU A 141 -25.58 5.24 39.29
N ARG A 142 -26.27 5.80 38.28
CA ARG A 142 -27.19 5.04 37.43
C ARG A 142 -26.39 4.38 36.30
N VAL A 143 -26.45 3.06 36.22
CA VAL A 143 -25.98 2.30 35.04
C VAL A 143 -27.18 2.14 34.12
N ALA A 144 -27.03 2.44 32.82
CA ALA A 144 -28.05 2.08 31.84
C ALA A 144 -28.11 0.54 31.78
N GLU A 145 -29.30 -0.02 31.99
CA GLU A 145 -29.55 -1.42 31.65
C GLU A 145 -29.85 -1.46 30.14
N ASP A 146 -29.25 -2.40 29.42
CA ASP A 146 -29.62 -2.72 28.03
C ASP A 146 -31.06 -3.24 27.95
#